data_AF-A0A528EBD1-F1
#
_entry.id   AF-A0A528EBD1-F1
#
_cell.length_a   1.000
_cell.length_b   1.000
_cell.length_c   1.000
_cell.angle_alpha   90.00
_cell.angle_beta   90.00
_cell.angle_gamma   90.00
#
_symmetry.space_group_name_H-M   'P 1'
#
loop_
_entity.id
_entity.type
_entity.pdbx_description
1 polymer ?
#
loop_
_entity_poly.entity_id
_entity_poly.type
_entity_poly.pdbx_seq_one_letter_code
_entity_poly.pdbx_strand_id
1 'polypeptide(L)'
;MRLRSVPLGVAIVCFLAIAGALTMSARSFAALRSSSIPTWLQAHVGEGDGQIAQVVLERARALYLRKVSEGSVKNPCYFAMDATRPGDLGNGVLGRRYYIICEAEQSFRAVSAGHGGGRNLKGVADFSNGRRCAKNFGNAMDSELTAGGAYMTAEAKTSFKGFYRVGAKQNAVFMRTFIQFDGEGETANARQRVIGGHPAALLRGMCLRKSPNSSYADHDGYVPFGKLVNYAGGRSNGCTSWSPADAEQIIPMVKDNPTTLYIYPESRDIAAMARTVAARQSTSAAGLYWNASCLKEIGAPKFWPKRMLEPIIAQYKKDHPLPPPQPVPICKDP
;
A
#
# COMPACT_ATOMS: atom_id res chain seq x y z
N MET A 1 -60.59 36.23 37.87
CA MET A 1 -59.63 35.28 37.27
C MET A 1 -58.88 34.56 38.37
N ARG A 2 -59.11 33.25 38.52
CA ARG A 2 -58.24 32.27 39.20
C ARG A 2 -56.91 32.18 38.39
N LEU A 3 -55.71 31.82 38.87
CA LEU A 3 -55.28 30.92 39.93
C LEU A 3 -53.74 31.03 40.07
N ARG A 4 -53.23 30.92 41.32
CA ARG A 4 -52.00 30.25 41.76
C ARG A 4 -50.61 30.74 41.32
N SER A 5 -49.94 31.37 42.29
CA SER A 5 -48.54 31.17 42.66
C SER A 5 -48.22 29.68 42.92
N VAL A 6 -47.08 29.22 42.39
CA VAL A 6 -46.48 27.89 42.66
C VAL A 6 -45.08 28.13 43.24
N PRO A 7 -44.67 27.42 44.31
CA PRO A 7 -43.45 27.73 45.03
C PRO A 7 -42.20 27.14 44.36
N LEU A 8 -41.13 27.92 44.44
CA LEU A 8 -39.76 27.61 44.11
C LEU A 8 -39.26 26.48 45.05
N GLY A 9 -39.50 25.22 44.70
CA GLY A 9 -39.23 24.14 45.66
C GLY A 9 -39.31 22.71 45.15
N VAL A 10 -39.12 22.44 43.86
CA VAL A 10 -38.96 21.06 43.34
C VAL A 10 -37.90 20.95 42.22
N ALA A 11 -37.30 22.06 41.78
CA ALA A 11 -36.37 22.05 40.64
C ALA A 11 -34.94 21.55 40.96
N ILE A 12 -34.62 21.24 42.22
CA ILE A 12 -33.24 20.88 42.63
C ILE A 12 -33.05 19.36 42.82
N VAL A 13 -34.12 18.56 42.86
CA VAL A 13 -33.98 17.10 43.11
C VAL A 13 -33.93 16.25 41.83
N CYS A 14 -34.32 16.78 40.67
CA CYS A 14 -34.21 16.05 39.40
C CYS A 14 -32.88 16.27 38.65
N PHE A 15 -32.02 17.20 39.10
CA PHE A 15 -30.71 17.43 38.48
C PHE A 15 -29.58 16.55 39.05
N LEU A 16 -29.83 15.82 40.13
CA LEU A 16 -28.85 14.91 40.76
C LEU A 16 -29.03 13.43 40.39
N ALA A 17 -30.05 13.07 39.60
CA ALA A 17 -30.30 11.70 39.16
C ALA A 17 -29.99 11.43 37.67
N ILE A 18 -29.51 12.43 36.91
CA ILE A 18 -29.09 12.27 35.51
C ILE A 18 -27.56 12.43 35.35
N ALA A 19 -26.86 12.87 36.39
CA ALA A 19 -25.39 13.00 36.41
C ALA A 19 -24.65 11.68 36.75
N GLY A 20 -25.35 10.55 36.88
CA GLY A 20 -24.79 9.26 37.31
C GLY A 20 -24.66 8.17 36.24
N ALA A 21 -25.06 8.42 34.98
CA ALA A 21 -25.21 7.36 33.97
C ALA A 21 -24.55 7.64 32.60
N LEU A 22 -23.55 8.52 32.54
CA LEU A 22 -22.82 8.82 31.27
C LEU A 22 -21.29 8.74 31.34
N THR A 23 -20.72 8.21 32.43
CA THR A 23 -19.25 8.00 32.53
C THR A 23 -18.78 6.60 32.14
N MET A 24 -19.65 5.73 31.62
CA MET A 24 -19.32 4.35 31.21
C MET A 24 -19.14 4.16 29.69
N SER A 25 -18.45 5.06 28.99
CA SER A 25 -18.07 4.77 27.57
C SER A 25 -16.73 5.34 27.12
N ALA A 26 -15.86 5.74 28.05
CA ALA A 26 -14.53 6.21 27.71
C ALA A 26 -13.47 5.64 28.67
N ARG A 27 -13.30 4.30 28.69
CA ARG A 27 -12.11 3.60 29.22
C ARG A 27 -12.24 2.07 29.07
N SER A 28 -12.35 1.59 27.83
CA SER A 28 -12.06 0.18 27.51
C SER A 28 -11.28 0.07 26.19
N PHE A 29 -10.16 0.79 26.12
CA PHE A 29 -9.05 0.48 25.20
C PHE A 29 -7.80 0.05 25.96
N ALA A 30 -7.93 -0.23 27.26
CA ALA A 30 -6.88 -0.88 28.04
C ALA A 30 -7.00 -2.40 27.83
N ALA A 31 -5.96 -2.97 27.23
CA ALA A 31 -5.67 -4.40 27.13
C ALA A 31 -6.45 -5.23 26.09
N LEU A 32 -6.33 -4.88 24.80
CA LEU A 32 -5.80 -5.94 23.92
C LEU A 32 -4.38 -6.15 24.44
N ARG A 33 -4.15 -7.23 25.22
CA ARG A 33 -2.81 -7.54 25.77
C ARG A 33 -1.81 -7.32 24.65
N SER A 34 -0.96 -6.29 24.76
CA SER A 34 0.23 -6.22 23.91
C SER A 34 1.04 -7.42 24.35
N SER A 35 0.83 -8.58 23.73
CA SER A 35 1.78 -9.67 23.91
C SER A 35 3.09 -9.07 23.45
N SER A 36 4.03 -8.97 24.37
CA SER A 36 5.36 -8.44 24.11
C SER A 36 5.88 -9.03 22.80
N ILE A 37 6.54 -8.21 21.99
CA ILE A 37 7.20 -8.69 20.77
C ILE A 37 8.10 -9.87 21.18
N PRO A 38 7.95 -11.07 20.58
CA PRO A 38 8.77 -12.22 20.93
C PRO A 38 10.26 -11.90 20.80
N THR A 39 11.09 -12.43 21.71
CA THR A 39 12.54 -12.12 21.75
C THR A 39 13.25 -12.36 20.41
N TRP A 40 12.92 -13.44 19.70
CA TRP A 40 13.50 -13.73 18.38
C TRP A 40 13.16 -12.63 17.36
N LEU A 41 11.93 -12.08 17.42
CA LEU A 41 11.47 -11.03 16.52
C LEU A 41 12.05 -9.67 16.88
N GLN A 42 12.34 -9.44 18.17
CA GLN A 42 12.99 -8.23 18.66
C GLN A 42 14.35 -7.98 17.99
N ALA A 43 15.09 -9.05 17.63
CA ALA A 43 16.36 -8.95 16.92
C ALA A 43 16.25 -8.30 15.51
N HIS A 44 15.04 -8.29 14.93
CA HIS A 44 14.76 -7.70 13.63
C HIS A 44 14.19 -6.28 13.72
N VAL A 45 13.92 -5.78 14.94
CA VAL A 45 13.36 -4.45 15.16
C VAL A 45 14.45 -3.39 15.06
N GLY A 46 14.25 -2.39 14.21
CA GLY A 46 15.19 -1.29 14.03
C GLY A 46 14.93 -0.46 12.76
N GLU A 47 15.77 0.55 12.55
CA GLU A 47 15.64 1.50 11.43
C GLU A 47 16.61 1.24 10.26
N GLY A 48 17.49 0.24 10.40
CA GLY A 48 18.44 -0.17 9.35
C GLY A 48 17.79 -0.94 8.20
N ASP A 49 18.54 -1.11 7.10
CA ASP A 49 18.06 -1.89 5.95
C ASP A 49 17.78 -3.35 6.34
N GLY A 50 16.61 -3.86 5.96
CA GLY A 50 16.15 -5.19 6.35
C GLY A 50 15.62 -5.30 7.78
N GLN A 51 15.66 -4.25 8.60
CA GLN A 51 15.01 -4.20 9.90
C GLN A 51 13.61 -3.57 9.80
N ILE A 52 12.69 -3.98 10.66
CA ILE A 52 11.34 -3.42 10.74
C ILE A 52 11.26 -2.38 11.87
N ALA A 53 10.74 -1.19 11.60
CA ALA A 53 10.52 -0.21 12.65
C ALA A 53 9.42 -0.70 13.62
N GLN A 54 9.59 -0.41 14.90
CA GLN A 54 8.72 -0.91 15.96
C GLN A 54 7.24 -0.61 15.69
N VAL A 55 6.89 0.63 15.35
CA VAL A 55 5.50 1.02 15.04
C VAL A 55 4.91 0.25 13.86
N VAL A 56 5.74 -0.10 12.87
CA VAL A 56 5.31 -0.85 11.68
C VAL A 56 5.01 -2.30 12.08
N LEU A 57 5.90 -2.91 12.87
CA LEU A 57 5.71 -4.26 13.38
C LEU A 57 4.46 -4.36 14.27
N GLU A 58 4.34 -3.46 15.25
CA GLU A 58 3.24 -3.47 16.21
C GLU A 58 1.89 -3.38 15.52
N ARG A 59 1.74 -2.50 14.53
CA ARG A 59 0.49 -2.33 13.79
C ARG A 59 0.19 -3.49 12.84
N ALA A 60 1.21 -4.04 12.18
CA ALA A 60 1.04 -5.24 11.36
C ALA A 60 0.60 -6.45 12.19
N ARG A 61 1.26 -6.65 13.33
CA ARG A 61 0.97 -7.73 14.26
C ARG A 61 -0.40 -7.56 14.92
N ALA A 62 -0.77 -6.35 15.32
CA ALA A 62 -2.09 -6.06 15.86
C ALA A 62 -3.20 -6.35 14.82
N LEU A 63 -3.00 -5.96 13.56
CA LEU A 63 -3.92 -6.29 12.47
C LEU A 63 -4.05 -7.80 12.29
N TYR A 64 -2.93 -8.53 12.24
CA TYR A 64 -2.91 -9.98 12.09
C TYR A 64 -3.65 -10.69 13.24
N LEU A 65 -3.28 -10.41 14.49
CA LEU A 65 -3.89 -11.03 15.66
C LEU A 65 -5.39 -10.76 15.74
N ARG A 66 -5.82 -9.53 15.42
CA ARG A 66 -7.24 -9.19 15.30
C ARG A 66 -7.92 -10.06 14.25
N LYS A 67 -7.35 -10.18 13.04
CA LYS A 67 -7.93 -10.96 11.94
C LYS A 67 -7.94 -12.47 12.17
N VAL A 68 -6.97 -12.99 12.90
CA VAL A 68 -6.96 -14.37 13.39
C VAL A 68 -8.10 -14.58 14.40
N SER A 69 -8.27 -13.66 15.36
CA SER A 69 -9.35 -13.75 16.34
C SER A 69 -10.75 -13.64 15.73
N GLU A 70 -10.88 -12.89 14.63
CA GLU A 70 -12.10 -12.80 13.81
C GLU A 70 -12.34 -14.05 12.94
N GLY A 71 -11.41 -15.00 12.90
CA GLY A 71 -11.47 -16.18 12.01
C GLY A 71 -11.30 -15.86 10.52
N SER A 72 -10.92 -14.63 10.18
CA SER A 72 -10.76 -14.13 8.80
C SER A 72 -9.43 -14.54 8.17
N VAL A 73 -8.43 -14.90 8.98
CA VAL A 73 -7.10 -15.32 8.52
C VAL A 73 -6.68 -16.61 9.22
N LYS A 74 -6.18 -17.56 8.44
CA LYS A 74 -5.59 -18.83 8.92
C LYS A 74 -4.13 -18.99 8.49
N ASN A 75 -3.64 -18.13 7.61
CA ASN A 75 -2.25 -18.13 7.17
C ASN A 75 -1.32 -17.90 8.37
N PRO A 76 -0.27 -18.71 8.57
CA PRO A 76 0.64 -18.57 9.72
C PRO A 76 1.53 -17.31 9.64
N CYS A 77 1.64 -16.71 8.46
CA CYS A 77 2.45 -15.55 8.18
C CYS A 77 1.60 -14.31 7.99
N TYR A 78 2.11 -13.14 8.35
CA TYR A 78 1.52 -11.83 8.02
C TYR A 78 2.58 -10.89 7.46
N PHE A 79 2.11 -9.87 6.74
CA PHE A 79 2.98 -8.99 5.98
C PHE A 79 2.93 -7.54 6.49
N ALA A 80 4.03 -6.84 6.30
CA ALA A 80 4.14 -5.41 6.55
C ALA A 80 4.92 -4.71 5.45
N MET A 81 4.63 -3.44 5.20
CA MET A 81 5.41 -2.59 4.30
C MET A 81 5.65 -1.24 4.96
N ASP A 82 6.88 -0.73 4.86
CA ASP A 82 7.24 0.61 5.30
C ASP A 82 7.53 1.50 4.09
N ALA A 83 6.52 2.25 3.64
CA ALA A 83 6.65 3.15 2.51
C ALA A 83 7.42 4.45 2.83
N THR A 84 7.81 4.68 4.09
CA THR A 84 8.64 5.83 4.47
C THR A 84 10.12 5.59 4.21
N ARG A 85 10.53 4.32 4.05
CA ARG A 85 11.92 3.93 3.78
C ARG A 85 12.31 4.07 2.32
N PRO A 86 13.61 4.27 2.02
CA PRO A 86 14.09 4.32 0.65
C PRO A 86 13.82 3.00 -0.08
N GLY A 87 13.29 3.09 -1.30
CA GLY A 87 13.12 1.94 -2.20
C GLY A 87 14.36 1.62 -3.04
N ASP A 88 15.26 2.59 -3.14
CA ASP A 88 16.50 2.56 -3.90
C ASP A 88 17.61 3.14 -3.01
N LEU A 89 18.61 2.33 -2.69
CA LEU A 89 19.75 2.72 -1.86
C LEU A 89 20.91 3.28 -2.70
N GLY A 90 20.75 3.35 -4.03
CA GLY A 90 21.79 3.74 -4.97
C GLY A 90 22.55 2.54 -5.54
N ASN A 91 23.27 2.75 -6.65
CA ASN A 91 24.13 1.75 -7.30
C ASN A 91 23.45 0.42 -7.63
N GLY A 92 22.14 0.43 -7.89
CA GLY A 92 21.36 -0.77 -8.20
C GLY A 92 20.93 -1.58 -6.97
N VAL A 93 21.25 -1.13 -5.76
CA VAL A 93 20.83 -1.78 -4.51
C VAL A 93 19.43 -1.31 -4.13
N LEU A 94 18.52 -2.25 -3.91
CA LEU A 94 17.14 -1.96 -3.53
C LEU A 94 16.97 -2.02 -2.02
N GLY A 95 16.23 -1.06 -1.46
CA GLY A 95 15.94 -1.04 -0.02
C GLY A 95 14.93 -2.12 0.37
N ARG A 96 15.23 -2.86 1.43
CA ARG A 96 14.35 -3.90 1.99
C ARG A 96 13.36 -3.25 2.95
N ARG A 97 12.11 -3.13 2.51
CA ARG A 97 11.04 -2.41 3.21
C ARG A 97 9.68 -3.11 3.18
N TYR A 98 9.67 -4.36 2.74
CA TYR A 98 8.52 -5.26 2.82
C TYR A 98 8.93 -6.48 3.65
N TYR A 99 8.11 -6.84 4.62
CA TYR A 99 8.46 -7.80 5.65
C TYR A 99 7.43 -8.92 5.65
N ILE A 100 7.93 -10.15 5.72
CA ILE A 100 7.15 -11.36 5.82
C ILE A 100 7.52 -12.00 7.15
N ILE A 101 6.51 -12.21 8.00
CA ILE A 101 6.71 -12.57 9.40
C ILE A 101 5.81 -13.76 9.71
N CYS A 102 6.39 -14.89 10.11
CA CYS A 102 5.65 -16.09 10.48
C CYS A 102 6.04 -16.47 11.92
N GLU A 103 5.20 -16.08 12.89
CA GLU A 103 5.58 -16.16 14.31
C GLU A 103 5.72 -17.60 14.83
N ALA A 104 4.88 -18.51 14.36
CA ALA A 104 4.95 -19.92 14.75
C ALA A 104 6.25 -20.60 14.28
N GLU A 105 6.77 -20.17 13.14
CA GLU A 105 8.00 -20.69 12.52
C GLU A 105 9.25 -19.90 12.92
N GLN A 106 9.08 -18.82 13.71
CA GLN A 106 10.14 -17.88 14.06
C GLN A 106 10.92 -17.37 12.84
N SER A 107 10.20 -17.10 11.75
CA SER A 107 10.79 -16.66 10.49
C SER A 107 10.50 -15.19 10.22
N PHE A 108 11.53 -14.49 9.75
CA PHE A 108 11.46 -13.09 9.34
C PHE A 108 12.23 -12.91 8.04
N ARG A 109 11.56 -12.39 7.01
CA ARG A 109 12.18 -12.09 5.71
C ARG A 109 11.88 -10.66 5.31
N ALA A 110 12.93 -9.89 5.05
CA ALA A 110 12.82 -8.53 4.50
C ALA A 110 13.20 -8.54 3.01
N VAL A 111 12.34 -7.98 2.17
CA VAL A 111 12.50 -7.93 0.71
C VAL A 111 12.30 -6.53 0.17
N SER A 112 12.75 -6.33 -1.07
CA SER A 112 12.51 -5.07 -1.78
C SER A 112 11.04 -4.92 -2.17
N ALA A 113 10.54 -3.68 -2.13
CA ALA A 113 9.22 -3.36 -2.65
C ALA A 113 9.18 -1.97 -3.28
N GLY A 114 8.48 -1.82 -4.41
CA GLY A 114 8.13 -0.52 -4.99
C GLY A 114 6.93 0.13 -4.28
N HIS A 115 6.70 1.42 -4.56
CA HIS A 115 5.56 2.20 -4.05
C HIS A 115 4.85 2.97 -5.17
N GLY A 116 3.74 3.62 -4.83
CA GLY A 116 2.92 4.42 -5.75
C GLY A 116 3.65 5.65 -6.29
N GLY A 117 3.78 5.73 -7.61
CA GLY A 117 4.53 6.78 -8.31
C GLY A 117 3.87 8.14 -8.31
N GLY A 118 2.56 8.22 -8.05
CA GLY A 118 1.82 9.47 -8.18
C GLY A 118 1.80 10.01 -9.61
N ARG A 119 1.23 11.20 -9.80
CA ARG A 119 1.18 11.86 -11.11
C ARG A 119 1.53 13.34 -11.00
N ASN A 120 2.02 13.88 -12.10
CA ASN A 120 2.15 15.31 -12.31
C ASN A 120 1.07 15.75 -13.30
N LEU A 121 0.07 16.48 -12.81
CA LEU A 121 -0.96 17.13 -13.62
C LEU A 121 -0.46 18.53 -13.95
N LYS A 122 0.10 18.70 -15.17
CA LYS A 122 0.80 19.91 -15.58
C LYS A 122 -0.08 21.14 -15.36
N GLY A 123 0.45 22.14 -14.65
CA GLY A 123 -0.26 23.40 -14.35
C GLY A 123 -1.36 23.31 -13.29
N VAL A 124 -1.63 22.13 -12.72
CA VAL A 124 -2.72 21.94 -11.75
C VAL A 124 -2.20 21.43 -10.40
N ALA A 125 -1.54 20.27 -10.38
CA ALA A 125 -1.01 19.69 -9.15
C ALA A 125 0.07 18.66 -9.45
N ASP A 126 1.19 18.74 -8.71
CA ASP A 126 2.22 17.71 -8.72
C ASP A 126 2.17 16.92 -7.42
N PHE A 127 1.76 15.66 -7.54
CA PHE A 127 1.78 14.67 -6.48
C PHE A 127 2.60 13.45 -6.89
N SER A 128 3.56 13.62 -7.80
CA SER A 128 4.48 12.56 -8.16
C SER A 128 5.45 12.23 -7.02
N ASN A 129 5.92 11.00 -6.99
CA ASN A 129 6.96 10.51 -6.10
C ASN A 129 8.20 10.17 -6.91
N GLY A 130 9.37 10.32 -6.27
CA GLY A 130 10.62 9.77 -6.76
C GLY A 130 10.67 8.26 -6.60
N ARG A 131 11.71 7.61 -7.13
CA ARG A 131 11.92 6.16 -6.92
C ARG A 131 12.38 5.84 -5.49
N ARG A 132 13.25 6.69 -4.95
CA ARG A 132 13.88 6.50 -3.65
C ARG A 132 12.89 6.72 -2.51
N CYS A 133 12.44 7.96 -2.32
CA CYS A 133 11.55 8.34 -1.22
C CYS A 133 10.17 8.78 -1.70
N ALA A 134 9.13 8.34 -0.98
CA ALA A 134 7.75 8.75 -1.21
C ALA A 134 7.42 9.98 -0.37
N LYS A 135 6.96 11.05 -1.03
CA LYS A 135 6.47 12.28 -0.40
C LYS A 135 4.96 12.28 -0.29
N ASN A 136 4.31 11.88 -1.37
CA ASN A 136 2.87 11.96 -1.58
C ASN A 136 2.23 10.60 -1.33
N PHE A 137 1.13 10.61 -0.59
CA PHE A 137 0.30 9.45 -0.28
C PHE A 137 -1.16 9.83 -0.51
N GLY A 138 -2.01 8.86 -0.77
CA GLY A 138 -3.42 9.16 -1.02
C GLY A 138 -4.25 7.97 -1.42
N ASN A 139 -5.56 8.14 -1.26
CA ASN A 139 -6.57 7.14 -1.57
C ASN A 139 -7.50 7.55 -2.72
N ALA A 140 -7.17 8.60 -3.46
CA ALA A 140 -7.95 8.99 -4.64
C ALA A 140 -7.82 7.94 -5.77
N MET A 141 -8.93 7.70 -6.48
CA MET A 141 -8.93 7.02 -7.77
C MET A 141 -7.97 7.72 -8.73
N ASP A 142 -7.33 6.95 -9.61
CA ASP A 142 -6.41 7.46 -10.64
C ASP A 142 -5.19 8.26 -10.13
N SER A 143 -4.94 8.31 -8.82
CA SER A 143 -3.81 9.05 -8.28
C SER A 143 -2.47 8.32 -8.41
N GLU A 144 -2.49 6.98 -8.54
CA GLU A 144 -1.29 6.14 -8.49
C GLU A 144 -0.47 6.26 -7.20
N LEU A 145 -1.04 6.86 -6.15
CA LEU A 145 -0.40 7.03 -4.86
C LEU A 145 -0.57 5.78 -3.99
N THR A 146 0.42 5.49 -3.14
CA THR A 146 0.25 4.52 -2.06
C THR A 146 -0.73 5.09 -1.03
N ALA A 147 -1.66 4.26 -0.58
CA ALA A 147 -2.42 4.50 0.65
C ALA A 147 -1.86 3.56 1.73
N GLY A 148 -1.52 4.09 2.90
CA GLY A 148 -1.18 3.25 4.03
C GLY A 148 -2.41 2.90 4.86
N GLY A 149 -2.30 1.83 5.63
CA GLY A 149 -3.36 1.27 6.44
C GLY A 149 -3.42 -0.25 6.38
N ALA A 150 -4.54 -0.79 6.84
CA ALA A 150 -4.79 -2.23 6.88
C ALA A 150 -5.26 -2.75 5.53
N TYR A 151 -4.75 -3.94 5.16
CA TYR A 151 -5.18 -4.71 4.01
C TYR A 151 -5.26 -6.20 4.36
N MET A 152 -6.05 -6.94 3.58
CA MET A 152 -5.96 -8.39 3.42
C MET A 152 -5.61 -8.71 1.97
N THR A 153 -4.77 -9.71 1.75
CA THR A 153 -4.59 -10.29 0.41
C THR A 153 -5.85 -11.07 0.03
N ALA A 154 -6.24 -11.02 -1.23
CA ALA A 154 -7.42 -11.71 -1.75
C ALA A 154 -7.03 -12.56 -2.97
N GLU A 155 -7.77 -12.47 -4.07
CA GLU A 155 -7.63 -13.37 -5.21
C GLU A 155 -6.30 -13.15 -5.95
N ALA A 156 -5.70 -14.26 -6.38
CA ALA A 156 -4.52 -14.27 -7.23
C ALA A 156 -4.92 -14.50 -8.70
N LYS A 157 -4.86 -13.46 -9.54
CA LYS A 157 -5.16 -13.57 -10.97
C LYS A 157 -3.88 -13.64 -11.80
N THR A 158 -3.63 -14.78 -12.42
CA THR A 158 -2.54 -14.94 -13.39
C THR A 158 -3.05 -14.63 -14.78
N SER A 159 -2.33 -13.80 -15.52
CA SER A 159 -2.68 -13.44 -16.89
C SER A 159 -1.47 -13.44 -17.81
N PHE A 160 -1.70 -13.90 -19.04
CA PHE A 160 -0.74 -13.78 -20.13
C PHE A 160 -0.49 -12.31 -20.46
N LYS A 161 0.77 -11.95 -20.62
CA LYS A 161 1.21 -10.57 -20.95
C LYS A 161 1.92 -10.47 -22.29
N GLY A 162 2.28 -11.59 -22.90
CA GLY A 162 3.03 -11.65 -24.15
C GLY A 162 4.19 -12.63 -24.08
N PHE A 163 4.97 -12.62 -25.14
CA PHE A 163 6.20 -13.38 -25.26
C PHE A 163 7.43 -12.46 -25.18
N TYR A 164 8.56 -13.02 -24.79
CA TYR A 164 9.85 -12.35 -24.83
C TYR A 164 10.96 -13.31 -25.23
N ARG A 165 12.04 -12.77 -25.79
CA ARG A 165 13.20 -13.55 -26.23
C ARG A 165 14.06 -13.95 -25.03
N VAL A 166 14.41 -15.23 -24.92
CA VAL A 166 15.34 -15.76 -23.89
C VAL A 166 16.63 -16.34 -24.46
N GLY A 167 16.66 -16.63 -25.76
CA GLY A 167 17.85 -17.12 -26.47
C GLY A 167 17.64 -17.07 -27.98
N ALA A 168 18.63 -17.50 -28.77
CA ALA A 168 18.50 -17.53 -30.23
C ALA A 168 17.28 -18.38 -30.64
N LYS A 169 16.30 -17.76 -31.31
CA LYS A 169 15.01 -18.38 -31.71
C LYS A 169 14.16 -18.96 -30.57
N GLN A 170 14.54 -18.76 -29.30
CA GLN A 170 13.81 -19.26 -28.14
C GLN A 170 13.04 -18.13 -27.46
N ASN A 171 11.72 -18.28 -27.39
CA ASN A 171 10.84 -17.34 -26.72
C ASN A 171 10.22 -17.99 -25.48
N ALA A 172 10.05 -17.21 -24.42
CA ALA A 172 9.32 -17.61 -23.24
C ALA A 172 8.00 -16.85 -23.14
N VAL A 173 7.00 -17.50 -22.52
CA VAL A 173 5.73 -16.89 -22.17
C VAL A 173 5.94 -16.02 -20.93
N PHE A 174 5.46 -14.79 -20.96
CA PHE A 174 5.39 -13.96 -19.76
C PHE A 174 3.99 -14.06 -19.15
N MET A 175 3.87 -14.88 -18.11
CA MET A 175 2.71 -14.93 -17.22
C MET A 175 2.96 -14.02 -16.02
N ARG A 176 1.98 -13.20 -15.65
CA ARG A 176 2.08 -12.32 -14.49
C ARG A 176 0.87 -12.46 -13.60
N THR A 177 1.16 -12.79 -12.34
CA THR A 177 0.16 -12.86 -11.28
C THR A 177 -0.01 -11.52 -10.60
N PHE A 178 -1.26 -11.17 -10.34
CA PHE A 178 -1.66 -10.03 -9.54
C PHE A 178 -2.44 -10.53 -8.32
N ILE A 179 -1.98 -10.17 -7.13
CA ILE A 179 -2.67 -10.43 -5.87
C ILE A 179 -3.52 -9.21 -5.55
N GLN A 180 -4.84 -9.35 -5.59
CA GLN A 180 -5.75 -8.28 -5.18
C GLN A 180 -5.61 -8.00 -3.68
N PHE A 181 -5.69 -6.74 -3.27
CA PHE A 181 -5.80 -6.37 -1.86
C PHE A 181 -7.18 -5.80 -1.53
N ASP A 182 -7.67 -6.17 -0.35
CA ASP A 182 -8.88 -5.63 0.28
C ASP A 182 -8.48 -4.72 1.42
N GLY A 183 -8.93 -3.48 1.41
CA GLY A 183 -8.57 -2.50 2.42
C GLY A 183 -9.66 -2.25 3.45
N GLU A 184 -9.29 -1.59 4.54
CA GLU A 184 -10.18 -1.11 5.60
C GLU A 184 -9.94 0.36 5.92
N GLY A 185 -10.99 1.09 6.31
CA GLY A 185 -10.88 2.51 6.62
C GLY A 185 -10.46 3.32 5.39
N GLU A 186 -9.34 4.04 5.47
CA GLU A 186 -8.86 4.89 4.38
C GLU A 186 -8.41 4.11 3.13
N THR A 187 -8.11 2.81 3.29
CA THR A 187 -7.72 1.93 2.20
C THR A 187 -8.89 1.15 1.60
N ALA A 188 -10.12 1.33 2.11
CA ALA A 188 -11.29 0.52 1.76
C ALA A 188 -11.66 0.54 0.28
N ASN A 189 -11.19 1.54 -0.49
CA ASN A 189 -11.37 1.58 -1.93
C ASN A 189 -10.27 0.86 -2.75
N ALA A 190 -9.48 -0.01 -2.12
CA ALA A 190 -8.40 -0.77 -2.73
C ALA A 190 -8.83 -1.55 -3.97
N ARG A 191 -9.97 -2.26 -3.92
CA ARG A 191 -10.52 -3.01 -5.07
C ARG A 191 -10.86 -2.09 -6.24
N GLN A 192 -11.57 -1.00 -5.98
CA GLN A 192 -11.94 -0.03 -7.02
C GLN A 192 -10.70 0.59 -7.66
N ARG A 193 -9.67 0.85 -6.86
CA ARG A 193 -8.38 1.38 -7.32
C ARG A 193 -7.46 0.34 -7.97
N VAL A 194 -7.86 -0.93 -8.02
CA VAL A 194 -7.04 -2.06 -8.50
C VAL A 194 -5.69 -2.10 -7.78
N ILE A 195 -5.73 -1.95 -6.45
CA ILE A 195 -4.54 -2.00 -5.59
C ILE A 195 -4.25 -3.45 -5.24
N GLY A 196 -3.00 -3.84 -5.39
CA GLY A 196 -2.56 -5.19 -5.14
C GLY A 196 -1.05 -5.34 -5.11
N GLY A 197 -0.60 -6.59 -5.15
CA GLY A 197 0.79 -7.00 -5.20
C GLY A 197 1.12 -7.75 -6.48
N HIS A 198 2.29 -7.53 -7.07
CA HIS A 198 2.70 -8.23 -8.29
C HIS A 198 4.23 -8.27 -8.48
N PRO A 199 4.75 -9.17 -9.34
CA PRO A 199 6.14 -9.10 -9.80
C PRO A 199 6.40 -7.76 -10.51
N ALA A 200 7.54 -7.13 -10.23
CA ALA A 200 8.03 -5.91 -10.87
C ALA A 200 8.66 -6.23 -12.23
N ALA A 201 7.87 -6.84 -13.12
CA ALA A 201 8.26 -7.17 -14.48
C ALA A 201 7.17 -6.74 -15.48
N LEU A 202 7.60 -6.24 -16.64
CA LEU A 202 6.72 -5.87 -17.75
C LEU A 202 7.40 -6.10 -19.09
N LEU A 203 6.61 -6.15 -20.17
CA LEU A 203 7.14 -6.10 -21.53
C LEU A 203 7.22 -4.64 -21.99
N ARG A 204 8.39 -4.22 -22.47
CA ARG A 204 8.64 -2.91 -23.04
C ARG A 204 8.86 -3.01 -24.55
N GLY A 205 8.46 -1.96 -25.27
CA GLY A 205 8.58 -1.93 -26.73
C GLY A 205 7.77 -3.02 -27.40
N MET A 206 6.51 -3.17 -26.96
CA MET A 206 5.66 -4.25 -27.43
C MET A 206 5.29 -4.08 -28.90
N CYS A 207 5.21 -5.20 -29.60
CA CYS A 207 4.67 -5.34 -30.94
C CYS A 207 3.82 -6.62 -31.05
N LEU A 208 2.98 -6.71 -32.07
CA LEU A 208 2.17 -7.89 -32.36
C LEU A 208 2.92 -8.80 -33.33
N ARG A 209 3.18 -10.04 -32.92
CA ARG A 209 3.86 -11.06 -33.72
C ARG A 209 2.85 -12.09 -34.20
N LYS A 210 2.86 -12.41 -35.50
CA LYS A 210 2.00 -13.47 -36.06
C LYS A 210 2.44 -14.82 -35.48
N SER A 211 1.49 -15.54 -34.87
CA SER A 211 1.72 -16.83 -34.23
C SER A 211 0.39 -17.62 -34.18
N PRO A 212 -0.18 -18.01 -35.34
CA PRO A 212 -1.55 -18.51 -35.44
C PRO A 212 -1.79 -19.81 -34.67
N ASN A 213 -0.74 -20.60 -34.44
CA ASN A 213 -0.81 -21.86 -33.70
C ASN A 213 -0.69 -21.68 -32.17
N SER A 214 -0.54 -20.45 -31.68
CA SER A 214 -0.45 -20.17 -30.23
C SER A 214 -1.83 -20.15 -29.60
N SER A 215 -2.02 -20.87 -28.49
CA SER A 215 -3.25 -20.78 -27.68
C SER A 215 -3.49 -19.41 -27.06
N TYR A 216 -2.48 -18.53 -27.05
CA TYR A 216 -2.58 -17.14 -26.62
C TYR A 216 -2.81 -16.14 -27.74
N ALA A 217 -2.92 -16.60 -28.98
CA ALA A 217 -3.16 -15.69 -30.11
C ALA A 217 -4.56 -15.07 -30.02
N ASP A 218 -4.68 -13.82 -30.45
CA ASP A 218 -5.99 -13.21 -30.69
C ASP A 218 -6.70 -13.86 -31.89
N HIS A 219 -7.90 -13.37 -32.20
CA HIS A 219 -8.72 -13.89 -33.30
C HIS A 219 -8.02 -13.78 -34.67
N ASP A 220 -7.08 -12.85 -34.81
CA ASP A 220 -6.29 -12.64 -36.02
C ASP A 220 -4.97 -13.43 -35.99
N GLY A 221 -4.72 -14.25 -34.96
CA GLY A 221 -3.52 -15.06 -34.87
C GLY A 221 -2.28 -14.30 -34.42
N TYR A 222 -2.41 -13.13 -33.78
CA TYR A 222 -1.30 -12.33 -33.25
C TYR A 222 -1.11 -12.49 -31.74
N VAL A 223 0.14 -12.37 -31.29
CA VAL A 223 0.50 -12.37 -29.86
C VAL A 223 1.34 -11.13 -29.52
N PRO A 224 1.16 -10.50 -28.35
CA PRO A 224 2.09 -9.48 -27.87
C PRO A 224 3.49 -10.06 -27.70
N PHE A 225 4.50 -9.33 -28.16
CA PHE A 225 5.90 -9.67 -28.03
C PHE A 225 6.69 -8.43 -27.63
N GLY A 226 7.67 -8.57 -26.74
CA GLY A 226 8.49 -7.43 -26.33
C GLY A 226 9.72 -7.81 -25.53
N LYS A 227 10.42 -6.80 -25.02
CA LYS A 227 11.57 -6.99 -24.13
C LYS A 227 11.09 -7.07 -22.68
N LEU A 228 11.41 -8.16 -21.98
CA LEU A 228 11.16 -8.26 -20.55
C LEU A 228 12.07 -7.27 -19.80
N VAL A 229 11.46 -6.43 -18.96
CA VAL A 229 12.15 -5.44 -18.13
C VAL A 229 11.78 -5.68 -16.68
N ASN A 230 12.80 -5.83 -15.84
CA ASN A 230 12.67 -5.80 -14.38
C ASN A 230 12.75 -4.35 -13.89
N TYR A 231 11.75 -3.92 -13.12
CA TYR A 231 11.69 -2.58 -12.54
C TYR A 231 11.61 -2.62 -11.00
N ALA A 232 12.15 -3.67 -10.37
CA ALA A 232 12.14 -3.82 -8.91
C ALA A 232 12.65 -2.56 -8.17
N GLY A 233 11.98 -2.25 -7.06
CA GLY A 233 12.16 -0.99 -6.31
C GLY A 233 11.77 0.27 -7.09
N GLY A 234 11.14 0.13 -8.25
CA GLY A 234 10.61 1.21 -9.08
C GLY A 234 9.25 1.74 -8.59
N ARG A 235 8.74 2.73 -9.32
CA ARG A 235 7.39 3.26 -9.13
C ARG A 235 6.34 2.33 -9.75
N SER A 236 5.18 2.27 -9.14
CA SER A 236 4.02 1.54 -9.63
C SER A 236 2.76 2.41 -9.58
N ASN A 237 1.66 1.93 -10.14
CA ASN A 237 0.37 2.63 -10.14
C ASN A 237 -0.36 2.49 -8.79
N GLY A 238 0.34 2.70 -7.68
CA GLY A 238 -0.17 2.54 -6.30
C GLY A 238 -0.06 1.12 -5.72
N CYS A 239 0.27 0.12 -6.55
CA CYS A 239 0.46 -1.27 -6.13
C CYS A 239 1.80 -1.51 -5.43
N THR A 240 1.86 -2.56 -4.62
CA THR A 240 3.12 -3.13 -4.13
C THR A 240 3.77 -3.95 -5.25
N SER A 241 5.07 -3.79 -5.46
CA SER A 241 5.78 -4.54 -6.49
C SER A 241 7.07 -5.14 -5.96
N TRP A 242 7.26 -6.44 -6.17
CA TRP A 242 8.41 -7.19 -5.65
C TRP A 242 9.38 -7.55 -6.77
N SER A 243 10.63 -7.89 -6.45
CA SER A 243 11.51 -8.51 -7.44
C SER A 243 10.85 -9.81 -7.98
N PRO A 244 11.15 -10.24 -9.22
CA PRO A 244 10.61 -11.51 -9.74
C PRO A 244 10.89 -12.70 -8.81
N ALA A 245 12.12 -12.82 -8.30
CA ALA A 245 12.52 -13.88 -7.37
C ALA A 245 11.77 -13.82 -6.03
N ASP A 246 11.51 -12.62 -5.50
CA ASP A 246 10.70 -12.47 -4.28
C ASP A 246 9.24 -12.82 -4.53
N ALA A 247 8.70 -12.42 -5.69
CA ALA A 247 7.32 -12.70 -6.06
C ALA A 247 7.06 -14.22 -6.24
N GLU A 248 8.02 -14.96 -6.78
CA GLU A 248 7.97 -16.43 -6.87
C GLU A 248 7.82 -17.11 -5.51
N GLN A 249 8.32 -16.47 -4.44
CA GLN A 249 8.16 -16.97 -3.07
C GLN A 249 6.88 -16.44 -2.41
N ILE A 250 6.54 -15.16 -2.59
CA ILE A 250 5.41 -14.50 -1.91
C ILE A 250 4.06 -14.98 -2.44
N ILE A 251 3.93 -15.10 -3.77
CA ILE A 251 2.65 -15.44 -4.40
C ILE A 251 2.11 -16.78 -3.88
N PRO A 252 2.90 -17.88 -3.87
CA PRO A 252 2.43 -19.15 -3.32
C PRO A 252 2.02 -19.09 -1.85
N MET A 253 2.62 -18.21 -1.05
CA MET A 253 2.28 -18.09 0.38
C MET A 253 0.85 -17.61 0.61
N VAL A 254 0.29 -16.80 -0.30
CA VAL A 254 -1.03 -16.18 -0.15
C VAL A 254 -2.06 -16.65 -1.15
N LYS A 255 -1.62 -17.34 -2.22
CA LYS A 255 -2.52 -17.96 -3.18
C LYS A 255 -3.37 -18.99 -2.45
N ASP A 256 -4.68 -18.81 -2.50
CA ASP A 256 -5.68 -19.66 -1.83
C ASP A 256 -5.54 -19.72 -0.29
N ASN A 257 -4.65 -18.90 0.29
CA ASN A 257 -4.43 -18.78 1.74
C ASN A 257 -4.22 -17.30 2.14
N PRO A 258 -5.28 -16.46 2.08
CA PRO A 258 -5.21 -15.04 2.43
C PRO A 258 -4.53 -14.73 3.76
N THR A 259 -3.78 -13.62 3.80
CA THR A 259 -3.24 -13.05 5.03
C THR A 259 -3.37 -11.52 5.08
N THR A 260 -2.98 -10.92 6.21
CA THR A 260 -2.96 -9.47 6.40
C THR A 260 -1.70 -8.83 5.83
N LEU A 261 -1.86 -7.61 5.35
CA LEU A 261 -0.77 -6.71 4.99
C LEU A 261 -1.04 -5.35 5.65
N TYR A 262 -0.09 -4.84 6.44
CA TYR A 262 -0.15 -3.47 6.93
C TYR A 262 0.87 -2.60 6.21
N ILE A 263 0.42 -1.52 5.57
CA ILE A 263 1.31 -0.56 4.89
C ILE A 263 1.40 0.71 5.72
N TYR A 264 2.58 1.04 6.22
CA TYR A 264 2.87 2.30 6.89
C TYR A 264 3.34 3.36 5.88
N PRO A 265 2.95 4.66 5.98
CA PRO A 265 2.17 5.31 7.04
C PRO A 265 0.68 5.56 6.71
N GLU A 266 -0.18 5.70 7.73
CA GLU A 266 -1.57 6.16 7.57
C GLU A 266 -1.65 7.70 7.47
N SER A 267 -2.81 8.25 7.05
CA SER A 267 -2.97 9.71 6.92
C SER A 267 -2.67 10.48 8.21
N ARG A 268 -3.00 9.90 9.38
CA ARG A 268 -2.75 10.50 10.69
C ARG A 268 -1.26 10.66 10.98
N ASP A 269 -0.44 9.67 10.60
CA ASP A 269 1.00 9.69 10.80
C ASP A 269 1.62 10.76 9.88
N ILE A 270 1.15 10.80 8.63
CA ILE A 270 1.58 11.80 7.65
C ILE A 270 1.23 13.21 8.14
N ALA A 271 0.01 13.43 8.62
CA ALA A 271 -0.41 14.72 9.14
C ALA A 271 0.35 15.14 10.40
N ALA A 272 0.60 14.21 11.32
CA ALA A 272 1.41 14.47 12.51
C ALA A 272 2.86 14.81 12.16
N MET A 273 3.45 14.06 11.23
CA MET A 273 4.81 14.30 10.74
C MET A 273 4.91 15.66 10.04
N ALA A 274 3.99 15.97 9.13
CA ALA A 274 3.96 17.23 8.42
C ALA A 274 3.85 18.44 9.36
N ARG A 275 2.98 18.36 10.39
CA ARG A 275 2.86 19.42 11.41
C ARG A 275 4.14 19.60 12.22
N THR A 276 4.76 18.50 12.63
CA THR A 276 6.00 18.52 13.44
C THR A 276 7.16 19.13 12.66
N VAL A 277 7.31 18.74 11.38
CA VAL A 277 8.30 19.33 10.47
C VAL A 277 8.04 20.82 10.26
N ALA A 278 6.78 21.22 10.02
CA ALA A 278 6.43 22.62 9.83
C ALA A 278 6.73 23.47 11.08
N ALA A 279 6.52 22.91 12.27
CA ALA A 279 6.86 23.53 13.56
C ALA A 279 8.37 23.49 13.88
N ARG A 280 9.21 22.89 13.02
CA ARG A 280 10.65 22.66 13.24
C ARG A 280 10.95 21.95 14.56
N GLN A 281 10.03 21.09 14.99
CA GLN A 281 10.16 20.32 16.22
C GLN A 281 10.91 19.00 15.97
N SER A 282 11.50 18.46 17.02
CA SER A 282 12.11 17.13 16.97
C SER A 282 11.05 16.05 16.81
N THR A 283 11.16 15.24 15.75
CA THR A 283 10.23 14.14 15.45
C THR A 283 10.36 12.99 16.45
N SER A 284 11.59 12.72 16.92
CA SER A 284 11.85 11.69 17.94
C SER A 284 11.23 12.06 19.29
N ALA A 285 11.31 13.34 19.69
CA ALA A 285 10.69 13.83 20.92
C ALA A 285 9.15 13.73 20.88
N ALA A 286 8.56 13.83 19.69
CA ALA A 286 7.13 13.64 19.47
C ALA A 286 6.71 12.16 19.33
N GLY A 287 7.65 11.21 19.44
CA GLY A 287 7.40 9.79 19.26
C GLY A 287 6.96 9.41 17.84
N LEU A 288 7.27 10.26 16.85
CA LEU A 288 6.89 10.05 15.46
C LEU A 288 8.00 9.34 14.69
N TYR A 289 7.61 8.39 13.87
CA TYR A 289 8.53 7.62 13.03
C TYR A 289 8.45 8.03 11.57
N TRP A 290 9.60 8.24 10.95
CA TRP A 290 9.80 8.31 9.50
C TRP A 290 11.28 8.08 9.24
N ASN A 291 11.65 7.35 8.19
CA ASN A 291 13.07 7.17 7.87
C ASN A 291 13.77 8.54 7.68
N ALA A 292 14.82 8.79 8.47
CA ALA A 292 15.47 10.11 8.52
C ALA A 292 16.02 10.57 7.16
N SER A 293 16.60 9.66 6.37
CA SER A 293 17.15 10.00 5.04
C SER A 293 16.04 10.43 4.08
N CYS A 294 14.91 9.72 4.09
CA CYS A 294 13.79 10.07 3.25
C CYS A 294 13.06 11.31 3.72
N LEU A 295 12.91 11.51 5.04
CA LEU A 295 12.29 12.73 5.57
C LEU A 295 13.10 13.97 5.16
N LYS A 296 14.43 13.89 5.25
CA LYS A 296 15.33 14.96 4.80
C LYS A 296 15.18 15.24 3.30
N GLU A 297 15.09 14.19 2.47
CA GLU A 297 14.95 14.32 1.02
C GLU A 297 13.62 14.96 0.60
N ILE A 298 12.51 14.55 1.21
CA ILE A 298 11.17 15.02 0.82
C ILE A 298 10.76 16.33 1.51
N GLY A 299 11.48 16.72 2.57
CA GLY A 299 11.16 17.84 3.46
C GLY A 299 10.00 17.50 4.39
N ALA A 300 8.79 17.45 3.85
CA ALA A 300 7.58 17.11 4.60
C ALA A 300 6.67 16.19 3.76
N PRO A 301 6.08 15.14 4.36
CA PRO A 301 5.16 14.27 3.66
C PRO A 301 3.79 14.93 3.49
N LYS A 302 3.02 14.45 2.51
CA LYS A 302 1.68 14.95 2.22
C LYS A 302 0.70 13.82 1.95
N PHE A 303 -0.43 13.86 2.64
CA PHE A 303 -1.57 13.02 2.32
C PHE A 303 -2.54 13.81 1.44
N TRP A 304 -3.02 13.18 0.36
CA TRP A 304 -4.01 13.69 -0.56
C TRP A 304 -5.32 12.94 -0.36
N PRO A 305 -6.28 13.50 0.39
CA PRO A 305 -7.56 12.85 0.62
C PRO A 305 -8.33 12.69 -0.69
N LYS A 306 -9.01 11.54 -0.85
CA LYS A 306 -9.96 11.25 -1.94
C LYS A 306 -10.81 12.46 -2.32
N ARG A 307 -11.51 13.04 -1.33
CA ARG A 307 -12.42 14.18 -1.49
C ARG A 307 -11.78 15.44 -2.08
N MET A 308 -10.47 15.57 -1.97
CA MET A 308 -9.71 16.72 -2.49
C MET A 308 -9.14 16.41 -3.87
N LEU A 309 -8.52 15.24 -4.03
CA LEU A 309 -7.72 14.96 -5.22
C LEU A 309 -8.54 14.38 -6.39
N GLU A 310 -9.61 13.63 -6.13
CA GLU A 310 -10.43 13.07 -7.22
C GLU A 310 -11.10 14.15 -8.10
N PRO A 311 -11.72 15.22 -7.54
CA PRO A 311 -12.28 16.27 -8.38
C PRO A 311 -11.22 16.95 -9.27
N ILE A 312 -10.01 17.14 -8.74
CA ILE A 312 -8.89 17.73 -9.48
C ILE A 312 -8.47 16.82 -10.65
N ILE A 313 -8.33 15.51 -10.41
CA ILE A 313 -7.99 14.54 -11.45
C ILE A 313 -9.09 14.46 -12.51
N ALA A 314 -10.36 14.43 -12.10
CA ALA A 314 -11.50 14.34 -13.00
C ALA A 314 -11.57 15.57 -13.91
N GLN A 315 -11.42 16.77 -13.35
CA GLN A 315 -11.41 18.01 -14.12
C GLN A 315 -10.21 18.04 -15.09
N TYR A 316 -9.01 17.67 -14.63
CA TYR A 316 -7.84 17.61 -15.49
C TYR A 316 -8.04 16.68 -16.69
N LYS A 317 -8.63 15.49 -16.49
CA LYS A 317 -8.94 14.54 -17.57
C LYS A 317 -9.97 15.10 -18.56
N LYS A 318 -10.93 15.89 -18.08
CA LYS A 318 -11.93 16.55 -18.95
C LYS A 318 -11.28 17.64 -19.82
N ASP A 319 -10.37 18.42 -19.23
CA ASP A 319 -9.69 19.51 -19.92
C ASP A 319 -8.55 19.00 -20.84
N HIS A 320 -8.05 17.79 -20.57
CA HIS A 320 -6.97 17.14 -21.32
C HIS A 320 -7.39 15.73 -21.73
N PRO A 321 -8.33 15.57 -22.67
CA PRO A 321 -8.77 14.26 -23.13
C PRO A 321 -7.57 13.50 -23.71
N LEU A 322 -7.44 12.22 -23.34
CA LEU A 322 -6.39 11.36 -23.87
C LEU A 322 -6.58 11.21 -25.39
N PRO A 323 -5.50 11.23 -26.18
CA PRO A 323 -5.61 10.88 -27.59
C PRO A 323 -6.12 9.44 -27.73
N PRO A 324 -6.78 9.10 -28.85
CA PRO A 324 -7.21 7.73 -29.12
C PRO A 324 -6.05 6.74 -28.92
N PRO A 325 -6.28 5.58 -28.29
CA PRO A 325 -5.25 4.56 -28.14
C PRO A 325 -4.66 4.20 -29.51
N GLN A 326 -3.35 4.32 -29.66
CA GLN A 326 -2.70 3.85 -30.88
C GLN A 326 -2.64 2.31 -30.86
N PRO A 327 -2.88 1.66 -32.01
CA PRO A 327 -2.75 0.21 -32.10
C PRO A 327 -1.31 -0.20 -31.79
N VAL A 328 -1.15 -1.34 -31.12
CA VAL A 328 0.17 -1.94 -30.93
C VAL A 328 0.72 -2.31 -32.32
N PRO A 329 1.92 -1.85 -32.70
CA PRO A 329 2.44 -2.07 -34.05
C PRO A 329 2.72 -3.55 -34.30
N ILE A 330 2.64 -3.99 -35.56
CA ILE A 330 3.15 -5.31 -35.95
C ILE A 330 4.68 -5.34 -35.75
N CYS A 331 5.20 -6.46 -35.26
CA CYS A 331 6.63 -6.63 -35.12
C CYS A 331 7.30 -6.49 -36.49
N LYS A 332 8.34 -5.66 -36.57
CA LYS A 332 9.24 -5.71 -37.72
C LYS A 332 9.86 -7.11 -37.72
N ASP A 333 9.83 -7.79 -38.86
CA ASP A 333 10.52 -9.06 -39.00
C ASP A 333 11.99 -8.90 -38.58
N PRO A 334 12.62 -9.95 -38.02
CA PRO A 334 14.05 -9.92 -37.70
C PRO A 334 14.91 -9.53 -38.90
#